data_AF-A0AB72Z2T6-F1
#
_entry.id   AF-A0AB72Z2T6-F1
#
_cell.length_a   1.000
_cell.length_b   1.000
_cell.length_c   1.000
_cell.angle_alpha   90.00
_cell.angle_beta   90.00
_cell.angle_gamma   90.00
#
_symmetry.space_group_name_H-M   'P 1'
#
loop_
_entity.id
_entity.type
_entity.pdbx_description
1 polymer ?
#
loop_
_entity_poly.entity_id
_entity_poly.type
_entity_poly.pdbx_seq_one_letter_code
_entity_poly.pdbx_strand_id
1 'polypeptide(L)'
;MATTTRTITIPRQLDPVTVLGPIDEVLREVERAFPDLTIIVRGDRIAIMSRSKQSEAQAAQAEDVLADIIQAAYTAPMDADTVRRMLDQNVLKNSVRQSHPGHGRVVEELRLQKHAQGAAIARDETADRRKPHVPGVITFALGKPVRAKTAGQIAYVNAIESHTITFAIGPAGTGKTYLAVAKAVRAFQDRQVRRIILTRPAVEAGENLGFLPGTLNEKVDPYLRPLYDALSDMLGADQLKRYMDDGAIEVAPLAYMRGRTLNDAFVILDEAQNTTEQQMKMFLTRLGFNTKMIITGDVTQVDLTVPKSGLATIERILDGIDDIAFAHLQPEDVVRHALVGKIVAAYDRHAAIAGDHSRQGRRHGNEIETTERNEHADER
;
A
#
# COMPACT_ATOMS: atom_id res chain seq x y z
N MET A 1 -2.15 -28.04 -52.41
CA MET A 1 -2.39 -27.20 -51.21
C MET A 1 -1.03 -26.91 -50.61
N ALA A 2 -0.64 -25.64 -50.49
CA ALA A 2 0.65 -25.31 -49.87
C ALA A 2 0.46 -25.30 -48.36
N THR A 3 1.15 -26.21 -47.66
CA THR A 3 1.20 -26.24 -46.20
C THR A 3 2.56 -25.69 -45.78
N THR A 4 2.58 -24.59 -45.05
CA THR A 4 3.81 -23.99 -44.51
C THR A 4 3.84 -24.24 -43.01
N THR A 5 4.93 -24.81 -42.51
CA THR A 5 5.16 -25.05 -41.08
C THR A 5 6.27 -24.13 -40.58
N ARG A 6 5.97 -23.33 -39.56
CA ARG A 6 6.93 -22.48 -38.85
C ARG A 6 7.18 -23.08 -37.47
N THR A 7 8.41 -23.02 -36.96
CA THR A 7 8.76 -23.65 -35.67
C THR A 7 9.51 -22.66 -34.78
N ILE A 8 9.01 -22.48 -33.57
CA ILE A 8 9.63 -21.67 -32.52
C ILE A 8 10.11 -22.60 -31.42
N THR A 9 11.27 -22.29 -30.83
CA THR A 9 11.81 -23.03 -29.69
C THR A 9 11.80 -22.15 -28.46
N ILE A 10 11.18 -22.64 -27.39
CA ILE A 10 11.26 -22.04 -26.07
C ILE A 10 12.70 -22.23 -25.56
N PRO A 11 13.40 -21.15 -25.19
CA PRO A 11 14.75 -21.25 -24.66
C PRO A 11 14.81 -22.13 -23.42
N ARG A 12 15.84 -22.97 -23.28
CA ARG A 12 16.02 -23.90 -22.15
C ARG A 12 16.05 -23.25 -20.75
N GLN A 13 16.23 -21.93 -20.70
CA GLN A 13 16.23 -21.13 -19.47
C GLN A 13 14.81 -20.85 -18.96
N LEU A 14 13.80 -21.02 -19.81
CA LEU A 14 12.39 -20.84 -19.49
C LEU A 14 11.72 -22.20 -19.40
N ASP A 15 10.96 -22.40 -18.33
CA ASP A 15 10.05 -23.55 -18.21
C ASP A 15 8.88 -23.36 -19.20
N PRO A 16 8.56 -24.35 -20.06
CA PRO A 16 7.38 -24.29 -20.93
C PRO A 16 6.09 -23.91 -20.20
N VAL A 17 5.92 -24.30 -18.93
CA VAL A 17 4.75 -23.93 -18.12
C VAL A 17 4.70 -22.43 -17.84
N THR A 18 5.84 -21.77 -17.68
CA THR A 18 5.95 -20.32 -17.47
C THR A 18 5.57 -19.52 -18.72
N VAL A 19 5.74 -20.12 -19.90
CA VAL A 19 5.44 -19.49 -21.20
C VAL A 19 4.00 -19.78 -21.64
N LEU A 20 3.55 -21.02 -21.47
CA LEU A 20 2.25 -21.50 -21.99
C LEU A 20 1.14 -21.50 -20.94
N GLY A 21 1.47 -21.21 -19.69
CA GLY A 21 0.54 -21.21 -18.57
C GLY A 21 0.12 -22.62 -18.13
N PRO A 22 -0.52 -22.73 -16.95
CA PRO A 22 -1.08 -24.00 -16.48
C PRO A 22 -2.20 -24.48 -17.41
N ILE A 23 -2.21 -25.77 -17.74
CA ILE A 23 -3.25 -26.39 -18.60
C ILE A 23 -3.34 -25.72 -19.99
N ASP A 24 -2.21 -25.25 -20.51
CA ASP A 24 -2.07 -24.61 -21.83
C ASP A 24 -3.01 -23.40 -22.02
N GLU A 25 -3.34 -22.68 -20.95
CA GLU A 25 -4.29 -21.56 -21.00
C GLU A 25 -3.83 -20.42 -21.93
N VAL A 26 -2.52 -20.15 -22.02
CA VAL A 26 -1.96 -19.14 -22.92
C VAL A 26 -2.06 -19.61 -24.37
N LEU A 27 -1.75 -20.88 -24.62
CA LEU A 27 -1.85 -21.46 -25.96
C LEU A 27 -3.28 -21.38 -26.50
N ARG A 28 -4.29 -21.64 -25.65
CA ARG A 28 -5.70 -21.54 -26.02
C ARG A 28 -6.10 -20.12 -26.44
N GLU A 29 -5.55 -19.09 -25.81
CA GLU A 29 -5.82 -17.70 -26.21
C GLU A 29 -5.19 -17.37 -27.58
N VAL A 30 -3.99 -17.88 -27.85
CA VAL A 30 -3.34 -17.73 -29.17
C VAL A 30 -4.11 -18.50 -30.25
N GLU A 31 -4.53 -19.74 -29.99
CA GLU A 31 -5.35 -20.53 -30.91
C GLU A 31 -6.71 -19.85 -31.20
N ARG A 32 -7.30 -19.23 -30.18
CA ARG A 32 -8.55 -18.47 -30.32
C ARG A 32 -8.39 -17.23 -31.21
N ALA A 33 -7.23 -16.57 -31.16
CA ALA A 33 -6.93 -15.42 -32.00
C ALA A 33 -6.63 -15.80 -33.47
N PHE A 34 -6.15 -17.02 -33.71
CA PHE A 34 -5.78 -17.50 -35.05
C PHE A 34 -6.48 -18.83 -35.40
N PRO A 35 -7.81 -18.82 -35.62
CA PRO A 35 -8.61 -20.05 -35.79
C PRO A 35 -8.28 -20.85 -37.06
N ASP A 36 -7.66 -20.21 -38.06
CA ASP A 36 -7.29 -20.86 -39.34
C ASP A 36 -5.92 -21.58 -39.28
N LEU A 37 -5.21 -21.47 -38.15
CA LEU A 37 -3.91 -22.09 -37.94
C LEU A 37 -4.03 -23.35 -37.09
N THR A 38 -3.07 -24.26 -37.23
CA THR A 38 -2.91 -25.39 -36.32
C THR A 38 -1.61 -25.21 -35.55
N ILE A 39 -1.70 -25.01 -34.23
CA ILE A 39 -0.55 -24.83 -33.36
C ILE A 39 -0.37 -26.12 -32.55
N ILE A 40 0.86 -26.64 -32.49
CA ILE A 40 1.18 -27.87 -31.78
C ILE A 40 2.41 -27.64 -30.92
N VAL A 41 2.30 -27.95 -29.64
CA VAL A 41 3.42 -27.88 -28.70
C VAL A 41 3.95 -29.29 -28.42
N ARG A 42 5.27 -29.47 -28.50
CA ARG A 42 5.97 -30.69 -28.09
C ARG A 42 7.24 -30.33 -27.31
N GLY A 43 7.20 -30.52 -25.99
CA GLY A 43 8.31 -30.14 -25.12
C GLY A 43 8.56 -28.64 -25.17
N ASP A 44 9.74 -28.25 -25.66
CA ASP A 44 10.16 -26.86 -25.85
C ASP A 44 9.89 -26.33 -27.27
N ARG A 45 9.24 -27.10 -28.15
CA ARG A 45 9.02 -26.69 -29.55
C ARG A 45 7.56 -26.43 -29.84
N ILE A 46 7.28 -25.29 -30.45
CA ILE A 46 5.96 -24.87 -30.91
C ILE A 46 5.97 -24.86 -32.44
N ALA A 47 5.11 -25.66 -33.05
CA ALA A 47 4.93 -25.73 -34.50
C ALA A 47 3.62 -25.04 -34.91
N ILE A 48 3.70 -24.10 -35.85
CA ILE A 48 2.57 -23.36 -36.40
C ILE A 48 2.38 -23.80 -37.84
N MET A 49 1.24 -24.41 -38.15
CA MET A 49 0.94 -24.96 -39.46
C MET A 49 -0.18 -24.16 -40.13
N SER A 50 0.12 -23.63 -41.31
CA SER A 50 -0.84 -22.98 -42.20
C SER A 50 -1.27 -23.95 -43.30
N ARG A 51 -2.58 -24.07 -43.57
CA ARG A 51 -3.13 -24.99 -44.58
C ARG A 51 -3.40 -24.34 -45.95
N SER A 52 -3.23 -23.01 -46.05
CA SER A 52 -3.49 -22.25 -47.27
C SER A 52 -2.52 -21.08 -47.44
N LYS A 53 -2.41 -20.56 -48.67
CA LYS A 53 -1.65 -19.32 -48.93
C LYS A 53 -2.28 -18.08 -48.28
N GLN A 54 -3.58 -18.10 -48.01
CA GLN A 54 -4.28 -16.96 -47.40
C GLN A 54 -3.99 -16.87 -45.88
N SER A 55 -3.80 -18.02 -45.22
CA SER A 55 -3.45 -18.10 -43.79
C SER A 55 -1.95 -17.96 -43.51
N GLU A 56 -1.11 -17.80 -44.53
CA GLU A 56 0.35 -17.65 -44.36
C GLU A 56 0.72 -16.34 -43.64
N ALA A 57 0.00 -15.25 -43.92
CA ALA A 57 0.19 -13.97 -43.23
C ALA A 57 -0.17 -14.07 -41.74
N GLN A 58 -1.26 -14.79 -41.42
CA GLN A 58 -1.65 -15.08 -40.04
C GLN A 58 -0.60 -15.95 -39.34
N ALA A 59 0.01 -16.93 -40.03
CA ALA A 59 1.05 -17.77 -39.46
C ALA A 59 2.33 -17.00 -39.10
N ALA A 60 2.70 -15.99 -39.88
CA ALA A 60 3.79 -15.08 -39.53
C ALA A 60 3.43 -14.21 -38.32
N GLN A 61 2.21 -13.68 -38.26
CA GLN A 61 1.75 -12.89 -37.11
C GLN A 61 1.68 -13.72 -35.82
N ALA A 62 1.22 -14.97 -35.90
CA ALA A 62 1.21 -15.88 -34.77
C ALA A 62 2.63 -16.22 -34.30
N GLU A 63 3.59 -16.29 -35.23
CA GLU A 63 5.00 -16.49 -34.89
C GLU A 63 5.57 -15.32 -34.10
N ASP A 64 5.33 -14.09 -34.55
CA ASP A 64 5.77 -12.87 -33.86
C ASP A 64 5.14 -12.75 -32.46
N VAL A 65 3.84 -13.03 -32.33
CA VAL A 65 3.15 -13.03 -31.03
C VAL A 65 3.75 -14.05 -30.08
N LEU A 66 4.01 -15.28 -30.53
CA LEU A 66 4.60 -16.31 -29.69
C LEU A 66 6.04 -15.95 -29.28
N ALA A 67 6.81 -15.29 -30.16
CA ALA A 67 8.13 -14.77 -29.81
C ALA A 67 8.05 -13.67 -28.73
N ASP A 68 7.08 -12.76 -28.84
CA ASP A 68 6.83 -11.72 -27.84
C ASP A 68 6.43 -12.32 -26.48
N ILE A 69 5.59 -13.35 -26.48
CA ILE A 69 5.19 -14.08 -25.27
C ILE A 69 6.41 -14.74 -24.61
N ILE A 70 7.27 -15.42 -25.39
CA ILE A 70 8.51 -16.01 -24.89
C ILE A 70 9.43 -14.93 -24.31
N GLN A 71 9.54 -13.77 -24.97
CA GLN A 71 10.38 -12.68 -24.49
C GLN A 71 9.84 -12.07 -23.19
N ALA A 72 8.52 -11.91 -23.08
CA ALA A 72 7.87 -11.42 -21.86
C ALA A 72 8.03 -12.40 -20.69
N ALA A 73 8.02 -13.71 -20.97
CA ALA A 73 8.18 -14.77 -19.98
C ALA A 73 9.51 -14.73 -19.21
N TYR A 74 10.55 -14.06 -19.74
CA TYR A 74 11.79 -13.78 -19.01
C TYR A 74 11.61 -12.83 -17.82
N THR A 75 10.53 -12.05 -17.80
CA THR A 75 10.29 -11.04 -16.77
C THR A 75 9.24 -11.44 -15.75
N ALA A 76 8.23 -12.22 -16.16
CA ALA A 76 7.19 -12.77 -15.30
C ALA A 76 6.52 -13.97 -15.99
N PRO A 77 5.92 -14.93 -15.24
CA PRO A 77 5.10 -15.98 -15.83
C PRO A 77 3.93 -15.42 -16.64
N MET A 78 3.61 -16.07 -17.76
CA MET A 78 2.51 -15.67 -18.64
C MET A 78 1.18 -16.25 -18.15
N ASP A 79 0.15 -15.41 -18.14
CA ASP A 79 -1.24 -15.78 -17.87
C ASP A 79 -2.16 -15.43 -19.06
N ALA A 80 -3.34 -16.03 -19.10
CA ALA A 80 -4.30 -15.84 -20.19
C ALA A 80 -4.72 -14.36 -20.39
N ASP A 81 -4.90 -13.61 -19.30
CA ASP A 81 -5.34 -12.20 -19.35
C ASP A 81 -4.26 -11.25 -19.89
N THR A 82 -2.98 -11.54 -19.62
CA THR A 82 -1.85 -10.78 -20.15
C THR A 82 -1.67 -11.05 -21.63
N VAL A 83 -1.76 -12.31 -22.05
CA VAL A 83 -1.65 -12.68 -23.47
C VAL A 83 -2.83 -12.14 -24.27
N ARG A 84 -4.06 -12.18 -23.74
CA ARG A 84 -5.21 -11.55 -24.40
C ARG A 84 -5.00 -10.06 -24.65
N ARG A 85 -4.45 -9.34 -23.68
CA ARG A 85 -4.10 -7.91 -23.84
C ARG A 85 -2.98 -7.70 -24.87
N MET A 86 -1.98 -8.57 -24.92
CA MET A 86 -0.91 -8.52 -25.93
C MET A 86 -1.46 -8.77 -27.34
N LEU A 87 -2.34 -9.76 -27.49
CA LEU A 87 -3.05 -10.06 -28.72
C LEU A 87 -3.89 -8.88 -29.18
N ASP A 88 -4.70 -8.27 -28.31
CA ASP A 88 -5.51 -7.10 -28.66
C ASP A 88 -4.64 -5.94 -29.17
N GLN A 89 -3.49 -5.69 -28.54
CA GLN A 89 -2.57 -4.63 -28.96
C GLN A 89 -1.85 -4.93 -30.28
N ASN A 90 -1.48 -6.18 -30.52
CA ASN A 90 -0.77 -6.60 -31.75
C ASN A 90 -1.73 -6.85 -32.93
N VAL A 91 -2.99 -7.24 -32.68
CA VAL A 91 -4.02 -7.42 -33.71
C VAL A 91 -4.52 -6.07 -34.26
N LEU A 92 -4.56 -5.03 -33.41
CA LEU A 92 -4.98 -3.68 -33.84
C LEU A 92 -3.94 -2.94 -34.69
N LYS A 93 -2.68 -3.40 -34.75
CA LYS A 93 -1.64 -2.84 -35.62
C LYS A 93 -1.57 -3.60 -36.94
N ASN A 94 -2.57 -3.41 -37.79
CA ASN A 94 -2.53 -3.89 -39.17
C ASN A 94 -2.32 -2.72 -40.13
N SER A 95 -1.07 -2.51 -40.58
CA SER A 95 -0.78 -1.71 -41.78
C SER A 95 0.21 -2.47 -42.66
N VAL A 96 -0.37 -3.10 -43.67
CA VAL A 96 0.25 -3.62 -44.90
C VAL A 96 1.37 -2.70 -45.44
N ARG A 97 2.50 -3.34 -45.83
CA ARG A 97 3.72 -2.88 -46.57
C ARG A 97 4.94 -2.55 -45.67
N GLN A 98 6.17 -3.02 -45.93
CA GLN A 98 6.77 -3.56 -47.17
C GLN A 98 8.10 -4.32 -46.88
N SER A 99 8.20 -5.52 -47.46
CA SER A 99 9.35 -6.22 -48.07
C SER A 99 10.82 -5.82 -47.76
N HIS A 100 11.56 -6.74 -47.11
CA HIS A 100 12.90 -7.31 -47.43
C HIS A 100 14.15 -6.42 -47.75
N PRO A 101 15.38 -6.94 -47.56
CA PRO A 101 16.51 -6.24 -46.92
C PRO A 101 17.60 -5.73 -47.89
N GLY A 102 18.44 -4.78 -47.46
CA GLY A 102 19.66 -4.41 -48.19
C GLY A 102 20.40 -3.20 -47.62
N HIS A 103 21.71 -3.38 -47.38
CA HIS A 103 22.65 -2.32 -46.98
C HIS A 103 22.66 -1.15 -47.97
N GLY A 104 22.59 0.08 -47.45
CA GLY A 104 22.81 1.30 -48.23
C GLY A 104 23.10 2.50 -47.33
N ARG A 105 24.00 3.39 -47.79
CA ARG A 105 24.53 4.59 -47.09
C ARG A 105 23.46 5.54 -46.53
N VAL A 106 22.23 5.48 -47.04
CA VAL A 106 21.08 6.27 -46.55
C VAL A 106 20.65 5.84 -45.13
N VAL A 107 20.87 4.57 -44.77
CA VAL A 107 20.55 4.03 -43.42
C VAL A 107 21.52 4.58 -42.38
N GLU A 108 22.77 4.87 -42.75
CA GLU A 108 23.79 5.39 -41.84
C GLU A 108 23.55 6.88 -41.52
N GLU A 109 23.15 7.67 -42.51
CA GLU A 109 22.77 9.09 -42.30
C GLU A 109 21.49 9.22 -41.45
N LEU A 110 20.50 8.34 -41.64
CA LEU A 110 19.31 8.30 -40.78
C LEU A 110 19.62 7.79 -39.36
N ARG A 111 20.63 6.92 -39.19
CA ARG A 111 21.06 6.44 -37.86
C ARG A 111 21.78 7.54 -37.09
N LEU A 112 22.59 8.35 -37.78
CA LEU A 112 23.27 9.52 -37.20
C LEU A 112 22.28 10.63 -36.84
N GLN A 113 21.24 10.87 -37.66
CA GLN A 113 20.16 11.80 -37.30
C GLN A 113 19.29 11.30 -36.13
N LYS A 114 19.04 9.98 -36.04
CA LYS A 114 18.32 9.39 -34.90
C LYS A 114 19.10 9.44 -33.59
N HIS A 115 20.44 9.40 -33.60
CA HIS A 115 21.24 9.56 -32.39
C HIS A 115 21.25 11.01 -31.86
N ALA A 116 21.13 12.00 -32.74
CA ALA A 116 21.01 13.41 -32.34
C ALA A 116 19.61 13.76 -31.78
N GLN A 117 18.54 13.12 -32.27
CA GLN A 117 17.18 13.27 -31.71
C GLN A 117 16.90 12.34 -30.51
N GLY A 118 17.59 11.20 -30.40
CA GLY A 118 17.43 10.25 -29.29
C GLY A 118 17.93 10.75 -27.94
N ALA A 119 18.88 11.69 -27.91
CA ALA A 119 19.33 12.32 -26.67
C ALA A 119 18.32 13.32 -26.08
N ALA A 120 17.36 13.81 -26.89
CA ALA A 120 16.27 14.67 -26.45
C ALA A 120 15.00 13.88 -26.05
N ILE A 121 14.79 12.68 -26.61
CA ILE A 121 13.63 11.83 -26.33
C ILE A 121 13.88 10.85 -25.17
N ALA A 122 15.13 10.46 -24.91
CA ALA A 122 15.49 9.56 -23.79
C ALA A 122 15.35 10.19 -22.38
N ARG A 123 14.93 11.45 -22.28
CA ARG A 123 14.54 12.08 -21.00
C ARG A 123 13.04 12.00 -20.69
N ASP A 124 12.22 11.48 -21.61
CA ASP A 124 10.76 11.49 -21.48
C ASP A 124 10.12 10.08 -21.37
N GLU A 125 10.85 9.00 -21.66
CA GLU A 125 10.30 7.62 -21.64
C GLU A 125 10.36 6.91 -20.26
N THR A 126 10.66 7.63 -19.17
CA THR A 126 10.37 7.17 -17.80
C THR A 126 9.18 7.90 -17.16
N ALA A 127 8.33 8.51 -17.99
CA ALA A 127 7.02 8.96 -17.59
C ALA A 127 6.10 7.75 -17.36
N ASP A 128 6.05 7.33 -16.09
CA ASP A 128 4.81 7.03 -15.39
C ASP A 128 3.80 6.17 -16.17
N ARG A 129 3.99 4.84 -16.16
CA ARG A 129 2.86 3.90 -16.28
C ARG A 129 1.96 4.07 -15.05
N ARG A 130 1.23 5.19 -14.98
CA ARG A 130 0.12 5.38 -14.04
C ARG A 130 -0.84 4.23 -14.28
N LYS A 131 -0.89 3.28 -13.36
CA LYS A 131 -1.97 2.29 -13.30
C LYS A 131 -3.29 3.07 -13.40
N PRO A 132 -4.28 2.58 -14.16
CA PRO A 132 -5.56 3.29 -14.32
C PRO A 132 -6.10 3.70 -12.94
N HIS A 133 -6.30 5.00 -12.74
CA HIS A 133 -6.85 5.54 -11.51
C HIS A 133 -8.34 5.19 -11.46
N VAL A 134 -8.67 4.14 -10.71
CA VAL A 134 -10.07 3.82 -10.39
C VAL A 134 -10.55 4.88 -9.40
N PRO A 135 -11.61 5.66 -9.72
CA PRO A 135 -12.09 6.72 -8.85
C PRO A 135 -12.33 6.23 -7.42
N GLY A 136 -11.77 6.95 -6.44
CA GLY A 136 -11.89 6.64 -5.01
C GLY A 136 -10.94 5.54 -4.49
N VAL A 137 -10.12 4.92 -5.34
CA VAL A 137 -9.07 3.98 -4.90
C VAL A 137 -7.77 4.72 -4.66
N ILE A 138 -7.24 4.61 -3.44
CA ILE A 138 -5.97 5.23 -3.04
C ILE A 138 -4.81 4.36 -3.56
N THR A 139 -4.80 3.10 -3.15
CA THR A 139 -3.79 2.09 -3.50
C THR A 139 -4.42 0.69 -3.44
N PHE A 140 -3.61 -0.35 -3.62
CA PHE A 140 -4.01 -1.73 -3.43
C PHE A 140 -3.22 -2.35 -2.29
N ALA A 141 -3.88 -3.17 -1.49
CA ALA A 141 -3.28 -3.97 -0.43
C ALA A 141 -3.64 -5.44 -0.67
N LEU A 142 -2.65 -6.30 -0.88
CA LEU A 142 -2.81 -7.72 -1.22
C LEU A 142 -3.82 -7.92 -2.38
N GLY A 143 -3.72 -7.08 -3.41
CA GLY A 143 -4.60 -7.08 -4.58
C GLY A 143 -6.01 -6.48 -4.34
N LYS A 144 -6.35 -6.10 -3.11
CA LYS A 144 -7.65 -5.48 -2.78
C LYS A 144 -7.54 -3.95 -2.80
N PRO A 145 -8.52 -3.23 -3.37
CA PRO A 145 -8.49 -1.77 -3.40
C PRO A 145 -8.67 -1.18 -2.00
N VAL A 146 -7.76 -0.28 -1.61
CA VAL A 146 -7.84 0.53 -0.39
C VAL A 146 -8.55 1.85 -0.73
N ARG A 147 -9.67 2.10 -0.06
CA ARG A 147 -10.50 3.31 -0.23
C ARG A 147 -11.09 3.77 1.09
N ALA A 148 -11.35 5.07 1.21
CA ALA A 148 -12.19 5.60 2.27
C ALA A 148 -13.63 5.09 2.08
N LYS A 149 -14.27 4.67 3.17
CA LYS A 149 -15.59 4.03 3.17
C LYS A 149 -16.67 4.88 3.84
N THR A 150 -16.29 5.79 4.70
CA THR A 150 -17.20 6.67 5.45
C THR A 150 -16.93 8.14 5.13
N ALA A 151 -17.88 9.01 5.42
CA ALA A 151 -17.72 10.45 5.19
C ALA A 151 -16.53 11.03 5.98
N GLY A 152 -16.32 10.60 7.23
CA GLY A 152 -15.17 11.02 8.04
C GLY A 152 -13.83 10.58 7.43
N GLN A 153 -13.76 9.33 6.94
CA GLN A 153 -12.56 8.84 6.24
C GLN A 153 -12.29 9.60 4.93
N ILE A 154 -13.34 9.99 4.18
CA ILE A 154 -13.20 10.79 2.96
C ILE A 154 -12.67 12.17 3.31
N ALA A 155 -13.25 12.84 4.30
CA ALA A 155 -12.79 14.14 4.77
C ALA A 155 -11.32 14.09 5.22
N TYR A 156 -10.94 13.04 5.95
CA TYR A 156 -9.56 12.82 6.36
C TYR A 156 -8.60 12.65 5.16
N VAL A 157 -8.94 11.81 4.18
CA VAL A 157 -8.12 11.60 2.99
C VAL A 157 -7.97 12.90 2.17
N ASN A 158 -9.04 13.68 2.05
CA ASN A 158 -8.99 14.99 1.37
C ASN A 158 -8.14 16.00 2.14
N ALA A 159 -8.17 15.97 3.48
CA ALA A 159 -7.31 16.82 4.32
C ALA A 159 -5.83 16.50 4.08
N ILE A 160 -5.45 15.21 4.00
CA ILE A 160 -4.08 14.78 3.65
C ILE A 160 -3.61 15.37 2.31
N GLU A 161 -4.49 15.43 1.31
CA GLU A 161 -4.14 15.94 -0.01
C GLU A 161 -3.94 17.45 0.01
N SER A 162 -4.84 18.17 0.67
CA SER A 162 -4.92 19.63 0.64
C SER A 162 -4.00 20.34 1.64
N HIS A 163 -3.53 19.67 2.69
CA HIS A 163 -2.74 20.28 3.76
C HIS A 163 -1.34 19.68 3.88
N THR A 164 -0.37 20.46 4.35
CA THR A 164 0.98 19.99 4.66
C THR A 164 1.01 19.13 5.92
N ILE A 165 0.28 19.53 6.96
CA ILE A 165 0.16 18.77 8.21
C ILE A 165 -1.30 18.36 8.41
N THR A 166 -1.53 17.08 8.74
CA THR A 166 -2.88 16.61 9.09
C THR A 166 -2.85 15.78 10.36
N PHE A 167 -3.66 16.16 11.32
CA PHE A 167 -3.95 15.38 12.52
C PHE A 167 -5.20 14.53 12.28
N ALA A 168 -5.10 13.23 12.52
CA ALA A 168 -6.23 12.31 12.49
C ALA A 168 -6.47 11.77 13.89
N ILE A 169 -7.53 12.26 14.52
CA ILE A 169 -7.85 11.98 15.92
C ILE A 169 -9.14 11.18 15.96
N GLY A 170 -9.10 10.01 16.57
CA GLY A 170 -10.32 9.22 16.75
C GLY A 170 -10.08 7.79 17.19
N PRO A 171 -11.15 7.01 17.40
CA PRO A 171 -11.09 5.66 17.95
C PRO A 171 -10.22 4.68 17.16
N ALA A 172 -9.78 3.61 17.82
CA ALA A 172 -9.12 2.50 17.13
C ALA A 172 -10.04 1.84 16.08
N GLY A 173 -9.49 1.53 14.90
CA GLY A 173 -10.24 0.87 13.81
C GLY A 173 -11.04 1.80 12.90
N THR A 174 -10.95 3.12 13.10
CA THR A 174 -11.45 4.14 12.16
C THR A 174 -10.62 4.25 10.87
N GLY A 175 -9.48 3.58 10.82
CA GLY A 175 -8.61 3.55 9.65
C GLY A 175 -7.58 4.68 9.57
N LYS A 176 -7.45 5.53 10.59
CA LYS A 176 -6.50 6.67 10.63
C LYS A 176 -5.09 6.31 10.13
N THR A 177 -4.41 5.38 10.78
CA THR A 177 -3.03 4.98 10.42
C THR A 177 -3.00 4.27 9.07
N TYR A 178 -3.92 3.35 8.82
CA TYR A 178 -3.94 2.55 7.59
C TYR A 178 -4.16 3.41 6.32
N LEU A 179 -5.06 4.39 6.39
CA LEU A 179 -5.30 5.33 5.29
C LEU A 179 -4.13 6.32 5.12
N ALA A 180 -3.46 6.73 6.20
CA ALA A 180 -2.22 7.52 6.12
C ALA A 180 -1.13 6.75 5.35
N VAL A 181 -0.88 5.49 5.73
CA VAL A 181 0.09 4.61 5.06
C VAL A 181 -0.27 4.44 3.58
N ALA A 182 -1.56 4.21 3.28
CA ALA A 182 -2.03 4.11 1.90
C ALA A 182 -1.72 5.36 1.06
N LYS A 183 -1.92 6.55 1.65
CA LYS A 183 -1.59 7.83 1.00
C LYS A 183 -0.09 8.03 0.85
N ALA A 184 0.70 7.62 1.84
CA ALA A 184 2.17 7.68 1.77
C ALA A 184 2.70 6.79 0.64
N VAL A 185 2.27 5.53 0.60
CA VAL A 185 2.64 4.57 -0.46
C VAL A 185 2.24 5.10 -1.83
N ARG A 186 1.03 5.67 -1.94
CA ARG A 186 0.57 6.25 -3.20
C ARG A 186 1.44 7.43 -3.65
N ALA A 187 1.72 8.38 -2.76
CA ALA A 187 2.57 9.53 -3.05
C ALA A 187 4.00 9.11 -3.43
N PHE A 188 4.52 8.07 -2.80
CA PHE A 188 5.84 7.50 -3.10
C PHE A 188 5.87 6.81 -4.47
N GLN A 189 4.88 5.98 -4.79
CA GLN A 189 4.76 5.32 -6.10
C GLN A 189 4.57 6.33 -7.24
N ASP A 190 3.79 7.40 -7.00
CA ASP A 190 3.59 8.51 -7.94
C ASP A 190 4.79 9.48 -7.99
N ARG A 191 5.91 9.16 -7.30
CA ARG A 191 7.15 9.96 -7.23
C ARG A 191 6.96 11.40 -6.73
N GLN A 192 5.89 11.67 -5.99
CA GLN A 192 5.65 12.98 -5.37
C GLN A 192 6.59 13.20 -4.18
N VAL A 193 6.94 12.12 -3.49
CA VAL A 193 7.94 12.09 -2.42
C VAL A 193 9.00 11.04 -2.73
N ARG A 194 10.19 11.23 -2.19
CA ARG A 194 11.32 10.31 -2.34
C ARG A 194 11.45 9.33 -1.18
N ARG A 195 10.82 9.63 -0.04
CA ARG A 195 10.91 8.80 1.17
C ARG A 195 9.59 8.68 1.91
N ILE A 196 9.39 7.55 2.59
CA ILE A 196 8.35 7.37 3.61
C ILE A 196 9.04 7.17 4.95
N ILE A 197 8.64 7.92 5.97
CA ILE A 197 9.16 7.77 7.32
C ILE A 197 7.99 7.53 8.26
N LEU A 198 7.92 6.36 8.86
CA LEU A 198 6.93 6.04 9.88
C LEU A 198 7.59 6.00 11.24
N THR A 199 6.96 6.65 12.20
CA THR A 199 7.47 6.70 13.56
C THR A 199 6.38 6.56 14.58
N ARG A 200 6.76 6.01 15.75
CA ARG A 200 5.87 5.79 16.89
C ARG A 200 6.65 6.17 18.16
N PRO A 201 6.04 6.83 19.15
CA PRO A 201 6.68 7.02 20.44
C PRO A 201 6.93 5.66 21.09
N ALA A 202 8.05 5.52 21.79
CA ALA A 202 8.27 4.33 22.61
C ALA A 202 7.30 4.38 23.78
N VAL A 203 6.54 3.30 23.95
CA VAL A 203 5.59 3.13 25.06
C VAL A 203 6.01 1.86 25.78
N GLU A 204 6.27 1.97 27.07
CA GLU A 204 6.51 0.80 27.91
C GLU A 204 5.15 0.15 28.22
N ALA A 205 4.76 -0.86 27.42
CA ALA A 205 3.51 -1.59 27.62
C ALA A 205 3.63 -2.57 28.80
N GLY A 206 3.71 -2.04 30.02
CA GLY A 206 3.62 -2.81 31.27
C GLY A 206 4.88 -3.61 31.65
N GLU A 207 5.83 -3.83 30.75
CA GLU A 207 7.17 -4.34 31.03
C GLU A 207 8.20 -3.26 30.67
N ASN A 208 9.15 -2.94 31.58
CA ASN A 208 10.22 -2.00 31.23
C ASN A 208 10.95 -2.56 30.01
N LEU A 209 11.21 -1.71 29.01
CA LEU A 209 11.97 -2.08 27.80
C LEU A 209 13.34 -2.71 28.15
N GLY A 210 13.82 -2.47 29.38
CA GLY A 210 14.98 -3.13 29.99
C GLY A 210 14.91 -4.66 30.12
N PHE A 211 13.73 -5.29 30.22
CA PHE A 211 13.60 -6.73 30.54
C PHE A 211 13.52 -7.67 29.33
N LEU A 212 13.19 -7.18 28.13
CA LEU A 212 13.21 -8.01 26.92
C LEU A 212 14.66 -8.33 26.52
N PRO A 213 15.09 -9.60 26.40
CA PRO A 213 16.44 -9.93 25.95
C PRO A 213 16.65 -9.52 24.49
N GLY A 214 17.86 -9.07 24.13
CA GLY A 214 18.21 -8.68 22.76
C GLY A 214 18.73 -7.25 22.61
N THR A 215 19.01 -6.85 21.38
CA THR A 215 19.44 -5.50 21.00
C THR A 215 18.31 -4.48 21.18
N LEU A 216 18.63 -3.19 21.25
CA LEU A 216 17.64 -2.12 21.37
C LEU A 216 16.58 -2.19 20.25
N ASN A 217 16.99 -2.56 19.03
CA ASN A 217 16.09 -2.73 17.89
C ASN A 217 15.14 -3.91 18.10
N GLU A 218 15.62 -5.06 18.55
CA GLU A 218 14.78 -6.24 18.82
C GLU A 218 13.74 -5.99 19.92
N LYS A 219 14.04 -5.12 20.87
CA LYS A 219 13.11 -4.72 21.95
C LYS A 219 12.01 -3.78 21.47
N VAL A 220 12.28 -2.95 20.45
CA VAL A 220 11.32 -1.94 19.95
C VAL A 220 10.51 -2.46 18.75
N ASP A 221 11.03 -3.46 18.04
CA ASP A 221 10.40 -4.08 16.87
C ASP A 221 8.93 -4.51 17.07
N PRO A 222 8.52 -5.11 18.22
CA PRO A 222 7.12 -5.51 18.42
C PRO A 222 6.12 -4.35 18.32
N TYR A 223 6.51 -3.13 18.74
CA TYR A 223 5.66 -1.95 18.72
C TYR A 223 5.53 -1.33 17.32
N LEU A 224 6.52 -1.57 16.46
CA LEU A 224 6.58 -1.07 15.09
C LEU A 224 5.98 -2.07 14.10
N ARG A 225 5.80 -3.34 14.49
CA ARG A 225 5.25 -4.41 13.64
C ARG A 225 3.95 -4.06 12.91
N PRO A 226 2.93 -3.41 13.52
CA PRO A 226 1.73 -3.02 12.78
C PRO A 226 2.00 -2.08 11.60
N LEU A 227 3.05 -1.25 11.67
CA LEU A 227 3.45 -0.36 10.58
C LEU A 227 4.14 -1.15 9.45
N TYR A 228 4.98 -2.13 9.80
CA TYR A 228 5.57 -3.05 8.83
C TYR A 228 4.51 -3.86 8.09
N ASP A 229 3.54 -4.42 8.82
CA ASP A 229 2.44 -5.21 8.24
C ASP A 229 1.63 -4.37 7.24
N ALA A 230 1.26 -3.13 7.62
CA ALA A 230 0.50 -2.23 6.74
C ALA A 230 1.26 -1.86 5.47
N LEU A 231 2.57 -1.64 5.54
CA LEU A 231 3.41 -1.40 4.36
C LEU A 231 3.55 -2.65 3.50
N SER A 232 3.78 -3.81 4.12
CA SER A 232 3.97 -5.09 3.45
C SER A 232 2.72 -5.48 2.66
N ASP A 233 1.54 -5.26 3.22
CA ASP A 233 0.27 -5.46 2.52
C ASP A 233 0.18 -4.66 1.21
N MET A 234 0.71 -3.44 1.18
CA MET A 234 0.57 -2.51 0.05
C MET A 234 1.70 -2.60 -0.99
N LEU A 235 2.92 -2.91 -0.55
CA LEU A 235 4.11 -2.95 -1.40
C LEU A 235 4.54 -4.37 -1.76
N GLY A 236 4.17 -5.36 -0.94
CA GLY A 236 4.73 -6.70 -0.94
C GLY A 236 6.05 -6.76 -0.15
N ALA A 237 6.28 -7.91 0.50
CA ALA A 237 7.41 -8.09 1.41
C ALA A 237 8.79 -7.86 0.75
N ASP A 238 8.99 -8.38 -0.47
CA ASP A 238 10.28 -8.27 -1.17
C ASP A 238 10.62 -6.83 -1.56
N GLN A 239 9.63 -6.05 -2.00
CA GLN A 239 9.83 -4.65 -2.36
C GLN A 239 10.02 -3.80 -1.10
N LEU A 240 9.21 -4.03 -0.07
CA LEU A 240 9.37 -3.34 1.21
C LEU A 240 10.80 -3.55 1.76
N LYS A 241 11.29 -4.79 1.75
CA LYS A 241 12.67 -5.08 2.19
C LYS A 241 13.70 -4.26 1.42
N ARG A 242 13.60 -4.22 0.08
CA ARG A 242 14.50 -3.41 -0.76
C ARG A 242 14.45 -1.92 -0.41
N TYR A 243 13.25 -1.37 -0.24
CA TYR A 243 13.07 0.03 0.11
C TYR A 243 13.51 0.37 1.54
N MET A 244 13.52 -0.59 2.45
CA MET A 244 14.10 -0.42 3.79
C MET A 244 15.63 -0.46 3.71
N ASP A 245 16.19 -1.40 2.96
CA ASP A 245 17.64 -1.57 2.79
C ASP A 245 18.30 -0.35 2.11
N ASP A 246 17.62 0.30 1.15
CA ASP A 246 18.09 1.51 0.47
C ASP A 246 17.75 2.83 1.22
N GLY A 247 16.97 2.76 2.30
CA GLY A 247 16.55 3.90 3.12
C GLY A 247 15.47 4.78 2.50
N ALA A 248 14.80 4.32 1.43
CA ALA A 248 13.63 5.00 0.86
C ALA A 248 12.41 4.91 1.80
N ILE A 249 12.27 3.81 2.54
CA ILE A 249 11.28 3.65 3.59
C ILE A 249 12.01 3.44 4.92
N GLU A 250 11.61 4.18 5.95
CA GLU A 250 12.17 4.07 7.29
C GLU A 250 11.03 3.88 8.29
N VAL A 251 11.14 2.86 9.14
CA VAL A 251 10.25 2.66 10.28
C VAL A 251 11.10 2.71 11.54
N ALA A 252 10.94 3.76 12.35
CA ALA A 252 11.86 4.04 13.45
C ALA A 252 11.18 4.68 14.67
N PRO A 253 11.73 4.53 15.88
CA PRO A 253 11.20 5.19 17.07
C PRO A 253 11.28 6.72 17.00
N LEU A 254 10.37 7.43 17.68
CA LEU A 254 10.29 8.90 17.63
C LEU A 254 11.62 9.60 18.00
N ALA A 255 12.42 9.00 18.87
CA ALA A 255 13.71 9.53 19.28
C ALA A 255 14.68 9.75 18.09
N TYR A 256 14.56 8.96 17.02
CA TYR A 256 15.42 9.03 15.84
C TYR A 256 15.11 10.25 14.97
N MET A 257 14.00 10.95 15.23
CA MET A 257 13.66 12.19 14.51
C MET A 257 14.46 13.40 15.00
N ARG A 258 15.07 13.31 16.18
CA ARG A 258 15.79 14.41 16.81
C ARG A 258 16.94 14.91 15.91
N GLY A 259 17.00 16.22 15.70
CA GLY A 259 18.06 16.86 14.92
C GLY A 259 17.95 16.68 13.41
N ARG A 260 16.92 16.00 12.90
CA ARG A 260 16.70 15.82 11.46
C ARG A 260 15.94 16.99 10.85
N THR A 261 16.12 17.18 9.55
CA THR A 261 15.21 17.96 8.70
C THR A 261 14.73 17.00 7.62
N LEU A 262 13.42 16.82 7.51
CA LEU A 262 12.81 15.82 6.65
C LEU A 262 12.35 16.52 5.37
N ASN A 263 13.14 16.37 4.30
CA ASN A 263 12.82 16.89 2.96
C ASN A 263 12.36 15.76 2.04
N ASP A 264 11.49 16.07 1.10
CA ASP A 264 10.96 15.16 0.07
C ASP A 264 10.40 13.87 0.65
N ALA A 265 9.68 13.99 1.77
CA ALA A 265 9.25 12.84 2.57
C ALA A 265 7.74 12.87 2.87
N PHE A 266 7.16 11.69 2.99
CA PHE A 266 5.86 11.51 3.62
C PHE A 266 6.08 10.91 5.01
N VAL A 267 5.79 11.69 6.05
CA VAL A 267 6.15 11.35 7.43
C VAL A 267 4.88 11.06 8.22
N ILE A 268 4.83 9.94 8.93
CA ILE A 268 3.69 9.54 9.76
C ILE A 268 4.16 9.33 11.20
N LEU A 269 3.54 10.04 12.14
CA LEU A 269 3.67 9.79 13.57
C LEU A 269 2.40 9.07 14.06
N ASP A 270 2.53 7.79 14.39
CA ASP A 270 1.44 6.96 14.89
C ASP A 270 1.42 6.90 16.43
N GLU A 271 0.25 6.62 17.00
CA GLU A 271 -0.03 6.69 18.45
C GLU A 271 0.43 7.98 19.12
N ALA A 272 0.15 9.11 18.47
CA ALA A 272 0.60 10.42 18.93
C ALA A 272 0.06 10.82 20.30
N GLN A 273 -0.99 10.17 20.80
CA GLN A 273 -1.48 10.38 22.17
C GLN A 273 -0.43 10.06 23.23
N ASN A 274 0.56 9.21 22.90
CA ASN A 274 1.65 8.83 23.80
C ASN A 274 2.89 9.73 23.66
N THR A 275 2.74 10.90 23.04
CA THR A 275 3.79 11.92 23.02
C THR A 275 3.57 12.95 24.11
N THR A 276 4.66 13.57 24.58
CA THR A 276 4.59 14.81 25.37
C THR A 276 4.49 16.04 24.46
N GLU A 277 4.09 17.19 25.01
CA GLU A 277 4.10 18.47 24.27
C GLU A 277 5.49 18.79 23.68
N GLN A 278 6.56 18.47 24.42
CA GLN A 278 7.94 18.68 23.96
C GLN A 278 8.31 17.77 22.78
N GLN A 279 7.90 16.50 22.83
CA GLN A 279 8.11 15.54 21.74
C GLN A 279 7.31 15.92 20.50
N MET A 280 6.05 16.36 20.67
CA MET A 280 5.22 16.85 19.57
C MET A 280 5.87 18.08 18.90
N LYS A 281 6.30 19.08 19.69
CA LYS A 281 7.04 20.25 19.16
C LYS A 281 8.34 19.83 18.48
N MET A 282 9.09 18.90 19.06
CA MET A 282 10.32 18.38 18.46
C MET A 282 10.04 17.77 17.08
N PHE A 283 8.99 16.95 16.97
CA PHE A 283 8.60 16.28 15.74
C PHE A 283 8.11 17.24 14.65
N LEU A 284 7.16 18.13 14.97
CA LEU A 284 6.59 19.08 14.01
C LEU A 284 7.66 20.03 13.45
N THR A 285 8.66 20.41 14.26
CA THR A 285 9.80 21.23 13.81
C THR A 285 10.83 20.47 12.96
N ARG A 286 10.61 19.19 12.64
CA ARG A 286 11.44 18.46 11.67
C ARG A 286 10.95 18.64 10.23
N LEU A 287 9.83 19.32 10.03
CA LEU A 287 9.24 19.60 8.70
C LEU A 287 10.27 20.32 7.81
N GLY A 288 10.57 19.73 6.66
CA GLY A 288 11.38 20.33 5.61
C GLY A 288 10.57 20.60 4.34
N PHE A 289 11.28 20.92 3.26
CA PHE A 289 10.66 21.20 1.96
C PHE A 289 10.02 19.95 1.35
N ASN A 290 8.96 20.16 0.56
CA ASN A 290 8.23 19.11 -0.16
C ASN A 290 7.91 17.89 0.74
N THR A 291 7.37 18.15 1.92
CA THR A 291 7.12 17.11 2.93
C THR A 291 5.69 17.21 3.43
N LYS A 292 5.04 16.06 3.60
CA LYS A 292 3.73 15.95 4.27
C LYS A 292 3.90 15.24 5.60
N MET A 293 3.24 15.74 6.65
CA MET A 293 3.27 15.16 7.98
C MET A 293 1.87 14.76 8.45
N ILE A 294 1.68 13.48 8.71
CA ILE A 294 0.42 12.95 9.22
C ILE A 294 0.63 12.48 10.65
N ILE A 295 -0.22 12.95 11.56
CA ILE A 295 -0.15 12.60 12.98
C ILE A 295 -1.44 11.88 13.33
N THR A 296 -1.34 10.60 13.70
CA THR A 296 -2.49 9.75 14.00
C THR A 296 -2.50 9.40 15.49
N GLY A 297 -3.68 9.43 16.12
CA GLY A 297 -3.80 9.08 17.52
C GLY A 297 -5.22 8.99 18.04
N ASP A 298 -5.36 8.56 19.28
CA ASP A 298 -6.62 8.47 20.00
C ASP A 298 -6.44 9.08 21.39
N VAL A 299 -6.99 10.28 21.61
CA VAL A 299 -6.87 11.00 22.89
C VAL A 299 -7.50 10.26 24.07
N THR A 300 -8.34 9.23 23.82
CA THR A 300 -8.94 8.42 24.88
C THR A 300 -8.05 7.24 25.31
N GLN A 301 -6.99 6.94 24.56
CA GLN A 301 -6.07 5.81 24.80
C GLN A 301 -4.66 6.28 25.16
N VAL A 302 -4.56 7.30 26.01
CA VAL A 302 -3.26 7.78 26.53
C VAL A 302 -2.73 6.74 27.51
N ASP A 303 -1.49 6.28 27.29
CA ASP A 303 -0.80 5.42 28.24
C ASP A 303 -0.54 6.11 29.57
N LEU A 304 -0.61 5.33 30.66
CA LEU A 304 -0.47 5.83 32.04
C LEU A 304 0.88 6.52 32.31
N THR A 305 1.89 6.19 31.52
CA THR A 305 3.25 6.75 31.63
C THR A 305 3.34 8.19 31.09
N VAL A 306 2.31 8.68 30.40
CA VAL A 306 2.27 10.02 29.83
C VAL A 306 1.29 10.89 30.64
N PRO A 307 1.79 11.67 31.62
CA PRO A 307 0.92 12.44 32.51
C PRO A 307 0.14 13.55 31.77
N LYS A 308 0.68 14.05 30.66
CA LYS A 308 0.02 15.03 29.80
C LYS A 308 0.36 14.77 28.34
N SER A 309 -0.64 14.32 27.59
CA SER A 309 -0.52 14.07 26.15
C SER A 309 -0.31 15.37 25.37
N GLY A 310 0.70 15.38 24.50
CA GLY A 310 0.93 16.43 23.52
C GLY A 310 -0.24 16.55 22.54
N LEU A 311 -0.80 15.42 22.11
CA LEU A 311 -1.96 15.39 21.20
C LEU A 311 -3.19 16.05 21.83
N ALA A 312 -3.46 15.82 23.12
CA ALA A 312 -4.63 16.38 23.80
C ALA A 312 -4.63 17.91 23.90
N THR A 313 -3.48 18.57 23.71
CA THR A 313 -3.37 20.03 23.79
C THR A 313 -3.09 20.69 22.45
N ILE A 314 -2.82 19.90 21.40
CA ILE A 314 -2.22 20.40 20.16
C ILE A 314 -3.16 21.30 19.36
N GLU A 315 -4.47 20.98 19.36
CA GLU A 315 -5.49 21.79 18.67
C GLU A 315 -5.49 23.23 19.16
N ARG A 316 -5.46 23.44 20.49
CA ARG A 316 -5.40 24.78 21.08
C ARG A 316 -4.07 25.50 20.78
N ILE A 317 -2.97 24.75 20.65
CA ILE A 317 -1.64 25.33 20.41
C ILE A 317 -1.47 25.76 18.95
N LEU A 318 -2.04 24.99 18.03
CA LEU A 318 -1.91 25.21 16.58
C LEU A 318 -3.16 25.87 15.97
N ASP A 319 -4.09 26.33 16.80
CA ASP A 319 -5.28 27.04 16.37
C ASP A 319 -4.91 28.27 15.53
N GLY A 320 -5.60 28.46 14.41
CA GLY A 320 -5.37 29.55 13.47
C GLY A 320 -4.11 29.46 12.60
N ILE A 321 -3.37 28.34 12.61
CA ILE A 321 -2.25 28.13 11.68
C ILE A 321 -2.77 27.53 10.38
N ASP A 322 -2.57 28.26 9.28
CA ASP A 322 -2.90 27.81 7.93
C ASP A 322 -2.13 26.52 7.55
N ASP A 323 -2.67 25.74 6.62
CA ASP A 323 -2.03 24.53 6.07
C ASP A 323 -1.84 23.37 7.08
N ILE A 324 -2.54 23.46 8.22
CA ILE A 324 -2.73 22.39 9.21
C ILE A 324 -4.22 22.02 9.29
N ALA A 325 -4.52 20.74 9.11
CA ALA A 325 -5.89 20.22 9.24
C ALA A 325 -6.06 19.28 10.43
N PHE A 326 -7.23 19.33 11.06
CA PHE A 326 -7.69 18.40 12.08
C PHE A 326 -8.87 17.58 11.56
N ALA A 327 -8.66 16.28 11.38
CA ALA A 327 -9.68 15.32 10.98
C ALA A 327 -10.10 14.47 12.19
N HIS A 328 -11.32 14.71 12.67
CA HIS A 328 -11.89 13.97 13.79
C HIS A 328 -12.71 12.79 13.28
N LEU A 329 -12.18 11.58 13.48
CA LEU A 329 -12.89 10.34 13.15
C LEU A 329 -13.71 9.90 14.35
N GLN A 330 -14.95 9.49 14.09
CA GLN A 330 -15.92 9.13 15.11
C GLN A 330 -16.07 7.60 15.21
N PRO A 331 -16.72 7.06 16.26
CA PRO A 331 -17.01 5.64 16.36
C PRO A 331 -17.75 5.06 15.14
N GLU A 332 -18.55 5.86 14.44
CA GLU A 332 -19.27 5.48 13.22
C GLU A 332 -18.33 5.27 12.02
N ASP A 333 -17.11 5.81 12.07
CA ASP A 333 -16.08 5.59 11.06
C ASP A 333 -15.35 4.25 11.23
N VAL A 334 -15.66 3.47 12.27
CA VAL A 334 -15.04 2.18 12.54
C VAL A 334 -15.54 1.13 11.55
N VAL A 335 -14.66 0.72 10.65
CA VAL A 335 -14.96 -0.35 9.68
C VAL A 335 -14.24 -1.63 10.07
N ARG A 336 -14.92 -2.48 10.82
CA ARG A 336 -14.44 -3.79 11.24
C ARG A 336 -15.36 -4.91 10.73
N HIS A 337 -14.88 -6.14 10.83
CA HIS A 337 -15.71 -7.30 10.58
C HIS A 337 -16.92 -7.32 11.53
N ALA A 338 -18.11 -7.66 11.03
CA ALA A 338 -19.35 -7.61 11.80
C ALA A 338 -19.30 -8.42 13.11
N LEU A 339 -18.58 -9.54 13.12
CA LEU A 339 -18.36 -10.35 14.32
C LEU A 339 -17.60 -9.59 15.42
N VAL A 340 -16.60 -8.77 15.05
CA VAL A 340 -15.83 -7.99 16.03
C VAL A 340 -16.74 -6.98 16.72
N GLY A 341 -17.63 -6.32 15.98
CA GLY A 341 -18.65 -5.43 16.57
C GLY A 341 -19.56 -6.16 17.55
N LYS A 342 -20.00 -7.39 17.22
CA LYS A 342 -20.81 -8.23 18.13
C LYS A 342 -20.04 -8.61 19.40
N ILE A 343 -18.75 -8.91 19.29
CA ILE A 343 -17.87 -9.24 20.42
C ILE A 343 -17.71 -8.02 21.34
N VAL A 344 -17.35 -6.86 20.78
CA VAL A 344 -17.18 -5.61 21.55
C VAL A 344 -18.47 -5.27 22.31
N ALA A 345 -19.61 -5.29 21.62
CA ALA A 345 -20.91 -5.04 22.25
C ALA A 345 -21.25 -6.05 23.37
N ALA A 346 -20.75 -7.28 23.31
CA ALA A 346 -20.94 -8.26 24.38
C ALA A 346 -20.11 -7.92 25.63
N TYR A 347 -18.87 -7.46 25.45
CA TYR A 347 -18.04 -6.97 26.55
C TYR A 347 -18.59 -5.68 27.16
N ASP A 348 -19.07 -4.74 26.34
CA ASP A 348 -19.66 -3.49 26.84
C ASP A 348 -20.90 -3.76 27.70
N ARG A 349 -21.77 -4.70 27.27
CA ARG A 349 -22.91 -5.16 28.09
C ARG A 349 -22.45 -5.76 29.41
N HIS A 350 -21.43 -6.61 29.40
CA HIS A 350 -20.89 -7.22 30.62
C HIS A 350 -20.29 -6.18 31.57
N ALA A 351 -19.53 -5.21 31.04
CA ALA A 351 -18.95 -4.13 31.82
C ALA A 351 -20.03 -3.22 32.43
N ALA A 352 -21.09 -2.91 31.68
CA ALA A 352 -22.23 -2.15 32.19
C ALA A 352 -22.94 -2.88 33.35
N ILE A 353 -23.15 -4.19 33.23
CA ILE A 353 -23.74 -5.03 34.29
C ILE A 353 -22.83 -5.07 35.53
N ALA A 354 -21.52 -5.26 35.35
CA ALA A 354 -20.55 -5.26 36.45
C ALA A 354 -20.44 -3.89 37.15
N GLY A 355 -20.56 -2.79 36.40
CA GLY A 355 -20.62 -1.43 36.93
C GLY A 355 -21.87 -1.17 37.77
N ASP A 356 -23.00 -1.80 37.45
CA ASP A 356 -24.26 -1.64 38.19
C ASP A 356 -24.25 -2.41 39.53
N HIS A 357 -23.64 -3.61 39.56
CA HIS A 357 -23.44 -4.37 40.79
C HIS A 357 -22.53 -3.65 41.81
N SER A 358 -21.51 -2.93 41.34
CA SER A 358 -20.64 -2.13 42.23
C SER A 358 -21.32 -0.88 42.79
N ARG A 359 -22.35 -0.35 42.13
CA ARG A 359 -23.19 0.77 42.63
C ARG A 359 -24.26 0.29 43.61
N GLN A 360 -24.86 -0.88 43.41
CA GLN A 360 -25.82 -1.46 44.35
C GLN A 360 -25.17 -1.90 45.68
N GLY A 361 -23.94 -2.44 45.65
CA GLY A 361 -23.20 -2.79 46.86
C GLY A 361 -22.83 -1.58 47.74
N ARG A 362 -22.53 -0.43 47.13
CA ARG A 362 -22.27 0.83 47.86
C ARG A 362 -23.52 1.46 48.47
N ARG A 363 -24.70 1.29 47.86
CA ARG A 363 -25.97 1.75 48.44
C ARG A 363 -26.37 0.92 49.67
N HIS A 364 -26.19 -0.40 49.63
CA HIS A 364 -26.46 -1.26 50.79
C HIS A 364 -25.45 -1.05 51.94
N GLY A 365 -24.18 -0.75 51.65
CA GLY A 365 -23.20 -0.42 52.69
C GLY A 365 -23.49 0.88 53.45
N ASN A 366 -23.95 1.92 52.74
CA ASN A 366 -24.29 3.20 53.37
C ASN A 366 -25.59 3.17 54.18
N GLU A 367 -26.57 2.34 53.81
CA GLU A 367 -27.82 2.16 54.58
C GLU A 367 -27.59 1.40 55.90
N ILE A 368 -26.63 0.48 55.94
CA ILE A 368 -26.26 -0.23 57.18
C ILE A 368 -25.53 0.72 58.14
N GLU A 369 -24.57 1.52 57.67
CA GLU A 369 -23.87 2.51 58.51
C GLU A 369 -24.76 3.66 59.02
N THR A 370 -25.81 4.03 58.29
CA THR A 370 -26.77 5.05 58.77
C THR A 370 -27.76 4.48 59.79
N THR A 371 -28.04 3.18 59.76
CA THR A 371 -28.91 2.53 60.75
C THR A 371 -28.17 2.34 62.08
N GLU A 372 -26.90 1.88 62.04
CA GLU A 372 -26.08 1.69 63.26
C GLU A 372 -25.74 3.03 63.97
N ARG A 373 -25.65 4.14 63.24
CA ARG A 373 -25.43 5.47 63.85
C ARG A 373 -26.66 6.05 64.55
N ASN A 374 -27.87 5.67 64.14
CA ASN A 374 -29.10 6.16 64.74
C ASN A 374 -29.48 5.38 66.01
N GLU A 375 -29.10 4.10 66.12
CA GLU A 375 -29.36 3.30 67.33
C GLU A 375 -28.49 3.74 68.54
N HIS A 376 -27.30 4.30 68.29
CA HIS A 376 -26.43 4.81 69.36
C HIS A 376 -26.71 6.27 69.79
N ALA A 377 -27.66 6.96 69.15
CA ALA A 377 -28.03 8.33 69.51
C ALA A 377 -29.17 8.41 70.55
N ASP A 378 -29.91 7.32 70.77
CA ASP A 378 -31.06 7.26 71.69
C ASP A 378 -30.72 6.75 73.12
N GLU A 379 -29.45 6.45 73.42
CA GLU A 379 -29.00 6.00 74.75
C GLU A 379 -28.17 7.06 75.53
N ARG A 380 -28.42 8.35 75.36
CA ARG A 380 -27.77 9.42 76.16
C ARG A 380 -28.71 10.30 76.96
#